data_AF-A0A6P7YCU9-F1
#
_entry.id   AF-A0A6P7YCU9-F1
#
_cell.length_a   1.000
_cell.length_b   1.000
_cell.length_c   1.000
_cell.angle_alpha   90.00
_cell.angle_beta   90.00
_cell.angle_gamma   90.00
#
_symmetry.space_group_name_H-M   'P 1'
#
loop_
_entity.id
_entity.type
_entity.pdbx_description
1 polymer ?
#
loop_
_entity_poly.entity_id
_entity_poly.type
_entity_poly.pdbx_seq_one_letter_code
_entity_poly.pdbx_strand_id
1 'polypeptide(L)'
;MFLYNITLQRATGISYAIHGNFSGTKLQEIVVSRGKILELLRPDANTGKVHTLLTVEVFGVIRSLMAFRLTGGTKDYIVVGSDSGRIVILEYHPSKNMFEKIHQETFGKSGCRRIVPGQFLAVDPKGRAVMISAIEKQKLVYILNRDAAARLTISSPLEAHKANTLVYHVVGVDVGFENPMFACLEMDYEEADNDPTGEAAANTQQTLTFYELDLGLNHVVRKYSEPLEEHGNFLITVPGGSDGPSGVLICSENYIT
;
A
#
# COMPACT_ATOMS: atom_id res chain seq x y z
N MET A 1 -25.39 -31.51 -5.03
CA MET A 1 -25.22 -30.04 -4.92
C MET A 1 -26.48 -29.40 -5.50
N PHE A 2 -27.28 -28.66 -4.72
CA PHE A 2 -28.66 -28.28 -5.07
C PHE A 2 -28.99 -26.80 -4.80
N LEU A 3 -28.00 -25.95 -4.51
CA LEU A 3 -28.18 -24.51 -4.34
C LEU A 3 -27.28 -23.74 -5.31
N TYR A 4 -27.75 -22.57 -5.77
CA TYR A 4 -27.04 -21.67 -6.68
C TYR A 4 -27.05 -20.25 -6.10
N ASN A 5 -25.87 -19.65 -5.93
CA ASN A 5 -25.72 -18.30 -5.40
C ASN A 5 -25.71 -17.27 -6.54
N ILE A 6 -26.54 -16.22 -6.44
CA ILE A 6 -26.60 -15.10 -7.37
C ILE A 6 -26.68 -13.78 -6.60
N THR A 7 -25.88 -12.79 -7.02
CA THR A 7 -25.89 -11.44 -6.44
C THR A 7 -26.82 -10.55 -7.26
N LEU A 8 -27.95 -10.12 -6.69
CA LEU A 8 -28.89 -9.20 -7.35
C LEU A 8 -28.40 -7.75 -7.28
N GLN A 9 -28.03 -7.31 -6.09
CA GLN A 9 -27.44 -6.00 -5.83
C GLN A 9 -26.04 -6.20 -5.27
N ARG A 10 -25.05 -5.60 -5.94
CA ARG A 10 -23.65 -5.64 -5.50
C ARG A 10 -23.44 -4.74 -4.27
N ALA A 11 -22.36 -5.01 -3.54
CA ALA A 11 -21.95 -4.18 -2.40
C ALA A 11 -21.74 -2.72 -2.86
N THR A 12 -22.13 -1.76 -2.02
CA THR A 12 -22.03 -0.32 -2.33
C THR A 12 -21.11 0.44 -1.38
N GLY A 13 -20.71 -0.11 -0.24
CA GLY A 13 -19.71 0.51 0.63
C GLY A 13 -18.34 0.55 -0.04
N ILE A 14 -17.62 1.67 0.07
CA ILE A 14 -16.26 1.83 -0.46
C ILE A 14 -15.28 1.78 0.72
N SER A 15 -14.34 0.85 0.69
CA SER A 15 -13.29 0.70 1.71
C SER A 15 -12.00 1.41 1.31
N TYR A 16 -11.67 1.43 0.02
CA TYR A 16 -10.50 2.12 -0.53
C TYR A 16 -10.87 2.80 -1.84
N ALA A 17 -10.30 3.98 -2.08
CA ALA A 17 -10.42 4.71 -3.34
C ALA A 17 -9.06 5.32 -3.69
N ILE A 18 -8.61 5.07 -4.92
CA ILE A 18 -7.39 5.65 -5.49
C ILE A 18 -7.72 6.32 -6.81
N HIS A 19 -7.05 7.43 -7.13
CA HIS A 19 -7.21 8.10 -8.41
C HIS A 19 -5.91 8.01 -9.23
N GLY A 20 -6.04 8.07 -10.54
CA GLY A 20 -4.91 7.95 -11.45
C GLY A 20 -5.33 7.95 -12.92
N ASN A 21 -4.35 8.02 -13.82
CA ASN A 21 -4.49 7.86 -15.25
C ASN A 21 -4.45 6.36 -15.60
N PHE A 22 -5.45 5.60 -15.18
CA PHE A 22 -5.50 4.14 -15.38
C PHE A 22 -5.75 3.75 -16.84
N SER A 23 -6.39 4.60 -17.64
CA SER A 23 -6.51 4.39 -19.10
C SER A 23 -5.28 4.80 -19.90
N GLY A 24 -4.25 5.38 -19.27
CA GLY A 24 -3.06 5.90 -19.98
C GLY A 24 -3.32 7.18 -20.79
N THR A 25 -4.40 7.89 -20.48
CA THR A 25 -4.75 9.20 -21.07
C THR A 25 -4.55 10.30 -20.03
N LYS A 26 -4.69 11.57 -20.41
CA LYS A 26 -4.65 12.69 -19.44
C LYS A 26 -5.86 12.71 -18.49
N LEU A 27 -6.92 11.97 -18.78
CA LEU A 27 -8.10 11.89 -17.92
C LEU A 27 -7.78 11.07 -16.67
N GLN A 28 -8.26 11.54 -15.53
CA GLN A 28 -8.18 10.80 -14.27
C GLN A 28 -9.43 9.95 -14.07
N GLU A 29 -9.20 8.74 -13.60
CA GLU A 29 -10.23 7.78 -13.20
C GLU A 29 -10.03 7.41 -11.73
N ILE A 30 -11.05 6.78 -11.14
CA ILE A 30 -11.05 6.39 -9.74
C ILE A 30 -11.24 4.87 -9.68
N VAL A 31 -10.29 4.16 -9.08
CA VAL A 31 -10.45 2.74 -8.76
C VAL A 31 -10.91 2.64 -7.32
N VAL A 32 -11.99 1.91 -7.08
CA VAL A 32 -12.56 1.71 -5.75
C VAL A 32 -12.65 0.24 -5.41
N SER A 33 -12.36 -0.07 -4.14
CA SER A 33 -12.62 -1.38 -3.54
C SER A 33 -13.89 -1.32 -2.72
N ARG A 34 -14.80 -2.26 -2.98
CA ARG A 34 -16.01 -2.51 -2.17
C ARG A 34 -15.90 -3.82 -1.40
N GLY A 35 -14.71 -4.08 -0.84
CA GLY A 35 -14.35 -5.32 -0.18
C GLY A 35 -14.03 -6.45 -1.16
N LYS A 36 -15.07 -7.11 -1.70
CA LYS A 36 -14.93 -8.24 -2.64
C LYS A 36 -15.01 -7.86 -4.12
N ILE A 37 -15.22 -6.59 -4.41
CA ILE A 37 -15.44 -6.05 -5.76
C ILE A 37 -14.43 -4.93 -6.01
N LEU A 38 -13.75 -5.00 -7.16
CA LEU A 38 -12.92 -3.93 -7.68
C LEU A 38 -13.66 -3.23 -8.82
N GLU A 39 -13.79 -1.91 -8.72
CA GLU A 39 -14.51 -1.08 -9.70
C GLU A 39 -13.62 0.04 -10.23
N LEU A 40 -13.79 0.34 -11.52
CA LEU A 40 -13.23 1.53 -12.16
C LEU A 40 -14.36 2.51 -12.48
N LEU A 41 -14.23 3.72 -11.98
CA LEU A 41 -15.17 4.82 -12.14
C LEU A 41 -14.52 5.94 -12.95
N ARG A 42 -15.32 6.62 -13.78
CA ARG A 42 -14.92 7.81 -14.52
C ARG A 42 -15.82 8.98 -14.15
N PRO A 43 -15.28 10.03 -13.51
CA PRO A 43 -15.99 11.29 -13.37
C PRO A 43 -16.04 12.01 -14.73
N ASP A 44 -17.22 12.46 -15.13
CA ASP A 44 -17.41 13.31 -16.31
C ASP A 44 -17.44 14.79 -15.88
N ALA A 45 -16.41 15.53 -16.27
CA ALA A 45 -16.26 16.94 -15.93
C ALA A 45 -17.34 17.85 -16.56
N ASN A 46 -17.98 17.43 -17.66
CA ASN A 46 -19.01 18.23 -18.32
C ASN A 46 -20.36 18.13 -17.60
N THR A 47 -20.70 16.93 -17.13
CA THR A 47 -22.02 16.67 -16.50
C THR A 47 -21.96 16.63 -14.97
N GLY A 48 -20.77 16.50 -14.38
CA GLY A 48 -20.58 16.30 -12.94
C GLY A 48 -20.99 14.90 -12.45
N LYS A 49 -21.32 13.97 -13.35
CA LYS A 49 -21.74 12.61 -13.00
C LYS A 49 -20.55 11.65 -12.97
N VAL A 50 -20.65 10.61 -12.17
CA VAL A 50 -19.67 9.53 -12.10
C VAL A 50 -20.25 8.28 -12.76
N HIS A 51 -19.55 7.77 -13.77
CA HIS A 51 -19.94 6.57 -14.51
C HIS A 51 -19.08 5.38 -14.11
N THR A 52 -19.69 4.22 -13.90
CA THR A 52 -18.95 2.97 -13.70
C THR A 52 -18.53 2.42 -15.06
N LEU A 53 -17.22 2.24 -15.27
CA LEU A 53 -16.66 1.67 -16.51
C LEU A 53 -16.54 0.15 -16.43
N LEU A 54 -16.04 -0.34 -15.29
CA LEU A 54 -15.74 -1.74 -15.08
C LEU A 54 -16.06 -2.14 -13.63
N THR A 55 -16.61 -3.33 -13.45
CA THR A 55 -16.87 -3.95 -12.15
C THR A 55 -16.49 -5.42 -12.21
N VAL A 56 -15.60 -5.85 -11.31
CA VAL A 56 -15.10 -7.24 -11.25
C VAL A 56 -15.17 -7.76 -9.81
N GLU A 57 -15.78 -8.94 -9.61
CA GLU A 57 -15.63 -9.65 -8.33
C GLU A 57 -14.25 -10.30 -8.27
N VAL A 58 -13.49 -10.00 -7.22
CA VAL A 58 -12.12 -10.52 -7.03
C VAL A 58 -12.10 -11.84 -6.24
N PHE A 59 -13.24 -12.24 -5.67
CA PHE A 59 -13.40 -13.46 -4.85
C PHE A 59 -12.42 -13.54 -3.67
N GLY A 60 -12.17 -12.41 -3.03
CA GLY A 60 -11.31 -12.28 -1.84
C GLY A 60 -11.59 -10.98 -1.10
N VAL A 61 -10.77 -10.66 -0.11
CA VAL A 61 -10.87 -9.43 0.67
C VAL A 61 -9.72 -8.50 0.29
N ILE A 62 -10.03 -7.38 -0.36
CA ILE A 62 -9.06 -6.31 -0.61
C ILE A 62 -8.80 -5.59 0.72
N ARG A 63 -7.56 -5.64 1.19
CA ARG A 63 -7.11 -5.08 2.47
C ARG A 63 -6.23 -3.84 2.30
N SER A 64 -5.67 -3.64 1.11
CA SER A 64 -4.92 -2.43 0.78
C SER A 64 -4.90 -2.25 -0.74
N LEU A 65 -4.98 -1.01 -1.19
CA LEU A 65 -5.11 -0.65 -2.60
C LEU A 65 -4.32 0.63 -2.87
N MET A 66 -3.31 0.56 -3.73
CA MET A 66 -2.46 1.70 -4.08
C MET A 66 -2.24 1.80 -5.59
N ALA A 67 -2.13 3.02 -6.11
CA ALA A 67 -1.69 3.28 -7.48
C ALA A 67 -0.20 3.59 -7.51
N PHE A 68 0.47 3.28 -8.62
CA PHE A 68 1.81 3.79 -8.88
C PHE A 68 2.07 3.96 -10.37
N ARG A 69 3.05 4.80 -10.67
CA ARG A 69 3.53 5.05 -12.03
C ARG A 69 5.02 4.75 -12.12
N LEU A 70 5.42 3.93 -13.09
CA LEU A 70 6.83 3.76 -13.41
C LEU A 70 7.44 5.09 -13.87
N THR A 71 8.71 5.34 -13.55
CA THR A 71 9.43 6.52 -14.00
C THR A 71 9.34 6.72 -15.51
N GLY A 72 8.82 7.88 -15.94
CA GLY A 72 8.60 8.22 -17.35
C GLY A 72 7.41 7.51 -18.01
N GLY A 73 6.62 6.74 -17.26
CA GLY A 73 5.36 6.16 -17.73
C GLY A 73 4.26 7.20 -17.83
N THR A 74 3.19 6.87 -18.57
CA THR A 74 2.00 7.71 -18.73
C THR A 74 0.74 7.10 -18.11
N LYS A 75 0.85 5.87 -17.60
CA LYS A 75 -0.24 5.05 -17.11
C LYS A 75 0.04 4.56 -15.71
N ASP A 76 -0.98 4.58 -14.87
CA ASP A 76 -0.89 4.08 -13.51
C ASP A 76 -1.27 2.60 -13.43
N TYR A 77 -0.44 1.85 -12.73
CA TYR A 77 -0.71 0.47 -12.33
C TYR A 77 -1.39 0.45 -10.96
N ILE A 78 -2.03 -0.67 -10.64
CA ILE A 78 -2.75 -0.86 -9.38
C ILE A 78 -2.09 -2.01 -8.62
N VAL A 79 -1.63 -1.76 -7.40
CA VAL A 79 -1.13 -2.81 -6.50
C VAL A 79 -2.22 -3.15 -5.49
N VAL A 80 -2.50 -4.44 -5.35
CA VAL A 80 -3.54 -4.96 -4.46
C VAL A 80 -2.91 -5.88 -3.41
N GLY A 81 -3.09 -5.51 -2.13
CA GLY A 81 -2.90 -6.40 -1.00
C GLY A 81 -4.22 -7.05 -0.62
N SER A 82 -4.24 -8.36 -0.51
CA SER A 82 -5.44 -9.15 -0.24
C SER A 82 -5.20 -10.21 0.83
N ASP A 83 -6.23 -10.98 1.15
CA ASP A 83 -6.16 -12.18 1.99
C ASP A 83 -5.54 -13.39 1.27
N SER A 84 -5.06 -13.27 0.03
CA SER A 84 -4.55 -14.43 -0.72
C SER A 84 -3.15 -14.91 -0.33
N GLY A 85 -2.38 -14.13 0.44
CA GLY A 85 -0.94 -14.37 0.66
C GLY A 85 -0.07 -14.04 -0.56
N ARG A 86 -0.63 -13.25 -1.49
CA ARG A 86 0.01 -12.82 -2.75
C ARG A 86 -0.14 -11.32 -2.95
N ILE A 87 0.87 -10.71 -3.57
CA ILE A 87 0.82 -9.34 -4.08
C ILE A 87 0.46 -9.41 -5.56
N VAL A 88 -0.50 -8.60 -5.98
CA VAL A 88 -0.98 -8.58 -7.37
C VAL A 88 -0.84 -7.17 -7.92
N ILE A 89 -0.28 -7.07 -9.12
CA ILE A 89 -0.21 -5.83 -9.89
C ILE A 89 -1.12 -5.95 -11.10
N LEU A 90 -2.04 -5.00 -11.24
CA LEU A 90 -3.04 -4.94 -12.29
C LEU A 90 -2.79 -3.74 -13.20
N GLU A 91 -3.15 -3.90 -14.46
CA GLU A 91 -3.24 -2.84 -15.45
C GLU A 91 -4.64 -2.85 -16.06
N TYR A 92 -5.27 -1.68 -16.20
CA TYR A 92 -6.56 -1.57 -16.87
C TYR A 92 -6.36 -1.45 -18.39
N HIS A 93 -7.00 -2.30 -19.20
CA HIS A 93 -6.96 -2.20 -20.67
C HIS A 93 -8.29 -1.64 -21.21
N PRO A 94 -8.34 -0.37 -21.65
CA PRO A 94 -9.56 0.24 -22.18
C PRO A 94 -10.13 -0.48 -23.40
N SER A 95 -9.27 -1.04 -24.26
CA SER A 95 -9.68 -1.74 -25.49
C SER A 95 -10.45 -3.03 -25.22
N LYS A 96 -10.14 -3.73 -24.12
CA LYS A 96 -10.79 -4.97 -23.70
C LYS A 96 -11.79 -4.76 -22.55
N ASN A 97 -11.83 -3.56 -21.98
CA ASN A 97 -12.53 -3.22 -20.75
C ASN A 97 -12.30 -4.26 -19.63
N MET A 98 -11.05 -4.55 -19.31
CA MET A 98 -10.70 -5.53 -18.28
C MET A 98 -9.46 -5.10 -17.49
N PHE A 99 -9.35 -5.62 -16.25
CA PHE A 99 -8.10 -5.60 -15.51
C PHE A 99 -7.25 -6.80 -15.94
N GLU A 100 -6.10 -6.53 -16.53
CA GLU A 100 -5.09 -7.54 -16.83
C GLU A 100 -4.17 -7.68 -15.63
N LYS A 101 -3.89 -8.93 -15.26
CA LYS A 101 -2.99 -9.25 -14.16
C LYS A 101 -1.56 -9.30 -14.69
N ILE A 102 -0.83 -8.21 -14.51
CA ILE A 102 0.54 -8.07 -15.01
C ILE A 102 1.52 -8.89 -14.17
N HIS A 103 1.35 -8.88 -12.85
CA HIS A 103 2.17 -9.68 -11.95
C HIS A 103 1.38 -10.29 -10.81
N GLN A 104 1.83 -11.46 -10.35
CA GLN A 104 1.32 -12.12 -9.15
C GLN A 104 2.43 -12.89 -8.46
N GLU A 105 2.79 -12.45 -7.26
CA GLU A 105 3.85 -13.09 -6.48
C GLU A 105 3.32 -13.62 -5.16
N THR A 106 3.74 -14.84 -4.81
CA THR A 106 3.34 -15.47 -3.54
C THR A 106 4.41 -15.22 -2.49
N PHE A 107 4.02 -14.68 -1.34
CA PHE A 107 4.93 -14.41 -0.22
C PHE A 107 4.48 -15.09 1.07
N GLY A 108 3.26 -15.61 1.15
CA GLY A 108 2.73 -16.16 2.38
C GLY A 108 1.49 -17.03 2.20
N LYS A 109 0.90 -17.41 3.34
CA LYS A 109 -0.33 -18.20 3.40
C LYS A 109 -1.56 -17.30 3.26
N SER A 110 -2.66 -17.85 2.74
CA SER A 110 -3.94 -17.15 2.67
C SER A 110 -4.60 -16.93 4.04
N GLY A 111 -5.53 -15.98 4.10
CA GLY A 111 -6.28 -15.49 5.24
C GLY A 111 -5.81 -14.11 5.72
N CYS A 112 -6.70 -13.39 6.41
CA CYS A 112 -6.38 -12.16 7.13
C CYS A 112 -5.60 -12.49 8.42
N ARG A 113 -4.32 -12.81 8.28
CA ARG A 113 -3.45 -13.21 9.40
C ARG A 113 -2.71 -12.00 10.00
N ARG A 114 -2.37 -12.11 11.29
CA ARG A 114 -1.65 -11.09 12.06
C ARG A 114 -0.26 -10.78 11.49
N ILE A 115 0.50 -11.81 11.16
CA ILE A 115 1.90 -11.71 10.74
C ILE A 115 2.13 -11.86 9.23
N VAL A 116 1.09 -12.15 8.42
CA VAL A 116 1.26 -12.28 6.96
C VAL A 116 0.91 -10.95 6.29
N PRO A 117 1.79 -10.40 5.43
CA PRO A 117 1.57 -9.10 4.79
C PRO A 117 0.30 -9.00 3.97
N GLY A 118 -0.20 -7.77 3.84
CA GLY A 118 -1.39 -7.44 3.06
C GLY A 118 -2.32 -6.46 3.76
N GLN A 119 -2.05 -6.08 5.01
CA GLN A 119 -2.84 -5.08 5.73
C GLN A 119 -2.50 -3.66 5.27
N PHE A 120 -1.21 -3.36 5.15
CA PHE A 120 -0.73 -2.05 4.73
C PHE A 120 0.10 -2.18 3.47
N LEU A 121 0.07 -1.13 2.67
CA LEU A 121 0.73 -1.05 1.38
C LEU A 121 1.15 0.39 1.13
N ALA A 122 2.41 0.59 0.80
CA ALA A 122 2.99 1.89 0.50
C ALA A 122 3.86 1.79 -0.74
N VAL A 123 3.85 2.82 -1.58
CA VAL A 123 4.62 2.88 -2.81
C VAL A 123 5.55 4.09 -2.76
N ASP A 124 6.78 3.93 -3.24
CA ASP A 124 7.66 5.05 -3.59
C ASP A 124 6.94 5.97 -4.59
N PRO A 125 6.86 7.29 -4.34
CA PRO A 125 6.15 8.22 -5.24
C PRO A 125 6.69 8.28 -6.67
N LYS A 126 7.95 7.86 -6.90
CA LYS A 126 8.50 7.71 -8.27
C LYS A 126 8.32 6.31 -8.86
N GLY A 127 7.60 5.43 -8.17
CA GLY A 127 7.22 4.09 -8.60
C GLY A 127 8.38 3.10 -8.74
N ARG A 128 9.44 3.28 -7.94
CA ARG A 128 10.65 2.44 -7.98
C ARG A 128 10.57 1.24 -7.03
N ALA A 129 9.74 1.33 -6.01
CA ALA A 129 9.58 0.27 -5.01
C ALA A 129 8.19 0.30 -4.39
N VAL A 130 7.75 -0.85 -3.88
CA VAL A 130 6.53 -1.01 -3.11
C VAL A 130 6.80 -1.84 -1.87
N MET A 131 6.28 -1.38 -0.73
CA MET A 131 6.34 -2.07 0.54
C MET A 131 4.95 -2.60 0.90
N ILE A 132 4.87 -3.89 1.21
CA ILE A 132 3.68 -4.55 1.75
C ILE A 132 4.00 -5.07 3.16
N SER A 133 3.11 -4.80 4.11
CA SER A 133 3.33 -5.18 5.51
C SER A 133 2.11 -5.80 6.18
N ALA A 134 2.41 -6.58 7.20
CA ALA A 134 1.44 -7.14 8.12
C ALA A 134 1.19 -6.16 9.28
N ILE A 135 0.24 -6.49 10.16
CA ILE A 135 0.02 -5.75 11.41
C ILE A 135 1.20 -5.93 12.35
N GLU A 136 1.89 -7.06 12.26
CA GLU A 136 3.01 -7.38 13.12
C GLU A 136 4.13 -8.04 12.33
N LYS A 137 5.37 -7.75 12.71
CA LYS A 137 6.59 -8.44 12.30
C LYS A 137 6.98 -8.33 10.84
N GLN A 138 6.21 -8.89 9.92
CA GLN A 138 6.63 -9.06 8.54
C GLN A 138 6.37 -7.81 7.69
N LYS A 139 7.42 -7.39 7.01
CA LYS A 139 7.45 -6.33 6.01
C LYS A 139 8.28 -6.82 4.83
N LEU A 140 7.78 -6.64 3.62
CA LEU A 140 8.43 -7.04 2.39
C LEU A 140 8.48 -5.84 1.44
N VAL A 141 9.62 -5.63 0.81
CA VAL A 141 9.82 -4.58 -0.18
C VAL A 141 10.13 -5.22 -1.52
N TYR A 142 9.43 -4.78 -2.56
CA TYR A 142 9.63 -5.21 -3.93
C TYR A 142 10.17 -4.03 -4.73
N ILE A 143 11.23 -4.28 -5.50
CA ILE A 143 11.78 -3.30 -6.44
C ILE A 143 10.99 -3.42 -7.74
N LEU A 144 10.52 -2.29 -8.24
CA LEU A 144 9.74 -2.17 -9.47
C LEU A 144 10.64 -1.56 -10.54
N ASN A 145 10.77 -2.27 -11.66
CA ASN A 145 11.65 -1.87 -12.73
C ASN A 145 11.00 -2.07 -14.10
N ARG A 146 11.62 -1.58 -15.16
CA ARG A 146 11.16 -1.77 -16.54
C ARG A 146 12.18 -2.55 -17.37
N ASP A 147 11.71 -3.50 -18.16
CA ASP A 147 12.56 -4.19 -19.14
C ASP A 147 12.81 -3.31 -20.38
N ALA A 148 13.63 -3.81 -21.32
CA ALA A 148 13.92 -3.12 -22.58
C ALA A 148 12.67 -2.94 -23.48
N ALA A 149 11.61 -3.72 -23.25
CA ALA A 149 10.32 -3.60 -23.93
C ALA A 149 9.31 -2.71 -23.16
N ALA A 150 9.79 -1.96 -22.15
CA ALA A 150 8.98 -1.10 -21.28
C ALA A 150 7.90 -1.83 -20.47
N ARG A 151 8.04 -3.14 -20.27
CA ARG A 151 7.15 -3.94 -19.41
C ARG A 151 7.61 -3.86 -17.97
N LEU A 152 6.64 -3.84 -17.05
CA LEU A 152 6.90 -3.92 -15.63
C LEU A 152 7.59 -5.23 -15.28
N THR A 153 8.64 -5.14 -14.47
CA THR A 153 9.34 -6.25 -13.84
C THR A 153 9.43 -5.98 -12.34
N ILE A 154 9.53 -7.04 -11.56
CA ILE A 154 9.53 -6.99 -10.10
C ILE A 154 10.60 -7.94 -9.57
N SER A 155 11.33 -7.48 -8.56
CA SER A 155 12.37 -8.27 -7.90
C SER A 155 11.76 -9.32 -6.96
N SER A 156 12.59 -10.26 -6.50
CA SER A 156 12.29 -11.00 -5.27
C SER A 156 12.12 -10.03 -4.09
N PRO A 157 11.32 -10.40 -3.07
CA PRO A 157 11.08 -9.53 -1.94
C PRO A 157 12.33 -9.40 -1.06
N LEU A 158 12.57 -8.18 -0.61
CA LEU A 158 13.54 -7.87 0.44
C LEU A 158 12.83 -7.81 1.78
N GLU A 159 13.37 -8.50 2.78
CA GLU A 159 12.76 -8.61 4.10
C GLU A 159 13.20 -7.46 5.01
N ALA A 160 12.22 -6.85 5.68
CA ALA A 160 12.46 -5.85 6.73
C ALA A 160 11.76 -6.27 8.03
N HIS A 161 11.95 -7.53 8.43
CA HIS A 161 11.24 -8.12 9.56
C HIS A 161 11.75 -7.60 10.90
N LYS A 162 10.83 -7.30 11.82
CA LYS A 162 11.17 -6.94 13.21
C LYS A 162 10.17 -7.60 14.17
N ALA A 163 10.63 -8.60 14.91
CA ALA A 163 9.80 -9.34 15.86
C ALA A 163 9.21 -8.41 16.94
N ASN A 164 8.06 -8.81 17.50
CA ASN A 164 7.41 -8.12 18.61
C ASN A 164 7.04 -6.65 18.33
N THR A 165 6.96 -6.26 17.06
CA THR A 165 6.62 -4.90 16.66
C THR A 165 5.31 -4.87 15.88
N LEU A 166 4.37 -4.08 16.41
CA LEU A 166 3.12 -3.70 15.77
C LEU A 166 3.35 -2.57 14.78
N VAL A 167 2.58 -2.56 13.70
CA VAL A 167 2.58 -1.52 12.67
C VAL A 167 1.18 -0.93 12.60
N TYR A 168 1.08 0.39 12.76
CA TYR A 168 -0.19 1.13 12.74
C TYR A 168 -0.51 1.68 11.35
N HIS A 169 0.50 2.19 10.65
CA HIS A 169 0.37 2.72 9.30
C HIS A 169 1.73 2.75 8.60
N VAL A 170 1.71 2.73 7.26
CA VAL A 170 2.92 2.80 6.42
C VAL A 170 2.68 3.73 5.26
N VAL A 171 3.64 4.60 4.95
CA VAL A 171 3.64 5.46 3.76
C VAL A 171 4.99 5.48 3.07
N GLY A 172 4.98 5.73 1.75
CA GLY A 172 6.19 6.03 1.00
C GLY A 172 6.56 7.50 1.20
N VAL A 173 7.84 7.78 1.36
CA VAL A 173 8.37 9.14 1.55
C VAL A 173 8.86 9.64 0.20
N ASP A 174 8.43 10.83 -0.23
CA ASP A 174 8.90 11.39 -1.50
C ASP A 174 10.30 11.98 -1.32
N VAL A 175 11.31 11.22 -1.70
CA VAL A 175 12.72 11.61 -1.58
C VAL A 175 13.31 12.01 -2.93
N GLY A 176 12.46 12.34 -3.91
CA GLY A 176 12.90 12.56 -5.28
C GLY A 176 13.50 11.29 -5.88
N PHE A 177 14.79 11.33 -6.21
CA PHE A 177 15.52 10.18 -6.80
C PHE A 177 16.56 9.56 -5.88
N GLU A 178 16.64 9.98 -4.62
CA GLU A 178 17.42 9.30 -3.58
C GLU A 178 16.85 7.91 -3.28
N ASN A 179 17.58 7.09 -2.51
CA ASN A 179 17.15 5.76 -2.11
C ASN A 179 15.72 5.78 -1.53
N PRO A 180 14.77 4.98 -2.06
CA PRO A 180 13.39 4.97 -1.59
C PRO A 180 13.28 4.76 -0.08
N MET A 181 12.44 5.56 0.58
CA MET A 181 12.19 5.45 2.01
C MET A 181 10.71 5.17 2.30
N PHE A 182 10.47 4.35 3.32
CA PHE A 182 9.14 4.05 3.83
C PHE A 182 9.09 4.40 5.32
N ALA A 183 8.12 5.24 5.69
CA ALA A 183 7.87 5.62 7.08
C ALA A 183 6.75 4.76 7.67
N CYS A 184 6.98 4.22 8.86
CA CYS A 184 6.05 3.37 9.58
C CYS A 184 5.81 3.91 10.99
N LEU A 185 4.56 3.87 11.45
CA LEU A 185 4.23 4.01 12.86
C LEU A 185 4.32 2.63 13.52
N GLU A 186 5.23 2.48 14.47
CA GLU A 186 5.59 1.19 15.08
C GLU A 186 5.51 1.23 16.61
N MET A 187 5.20 0.11 17.23
CA MET A 187 5.23 -0.04 18.69
C MET A 187 5.77 -1.42 19.05
N ASP A 188 6.81 -1.48 19.86
CA ASP A 188 7.40 -2.73 20.36
C ASP A 188 6.66 -3.13 21.66
N TYR A 189 6.19 -4.37 21.73
CA TYR A 189 5.44 -4.87 22.89
C TYR A 189 6.21 -5.93 23.70
N GLU A 190 7.49 -6.18 23.36
CA GLU A 190 8.29 -7.21 24.04
C GLU A 190 8.41 -6.96 25.54
N GLU A 191 8.66 -5.72 25.97
CA GLU A 191 8.76 -5.40 27.41
C GLU A 191 7.41 -5.49 28.11
N ALA A 192 6.34 -5.03 27.46
CA ALA A 192 4.99 -5.08 28.01
C ALA A 192 4.50 -6.52 28.28
N ASP A 193 4.85 -7.47 27.41
CA ASP A 193 4.52 -8.89 27.60
C ASP A 193 5.25 -9.53 28.79
N ASN A 194 6.42 -8.98 29.16
CA ASN A 194 7.27 -9.52 30.23
C ASN A 194 7.08 -8.79 31.58
N ASP A 195 6.19 -7.81 31.66
CA ASP A 195 5.92 -7.02 32.87
C ASP A 195 4.51 -7.32 33.46
N PRO A 196 4.42 -8.13 34.53
CA PRO A 196 3.15 -8.42 35.19
C PRO A 196 2.50 -7.21 35.87
N THR A 197 3.22 -6.10 36.08
CA THR A 197 2.70 -4.91 36.76
C THR A 197 1.84 -4.03 35.83
N GLY A 198 2.07 -4.13 34.52
CA GLY A 198 1.40 -3.32 33.50
C GLY A 198 1.97 -1.90 33.34
N GLU A 199 3.04 -1.55 34.06
CA GLU A 199 3.69 -0.24 33.97
C GLU A 199 4.40 -0.07 32.61
N ALA A 200 5.06 -1.12 32.12
CA ALA A 200 5.71 -1.11 30.81
C ALA A 200 4.70 -0.83 29.68
N ALA A 201 3.51 -1.44 29.75
CA ALA A 201 2.46 -1.22 28.75
C ALA A 201 1.97 0.23 28.72
N ALA A 202 1.88 0.90 29.87
CA ALA A 202 1.47 2.30 29.96
C ALA A 202 2.55 3.28 29.46
N ASN A 203 3.82 2.93 29.64
CA ASN A 203 4.96 3.77 29.28
C ASN A 203 5.51 3.49 27.86
N THR A 204 5.05 2.43 27.20
CA THR A 204 5.50 2.08 25.84
C THR A 204 5.02 3.13 24.83
N GLN A 205 5.96 3.84 24.23
CA GLN A 205 5.67 4.87 23.23
C GLN A 205 5.65 4.30 21.81
N GLN A 206 4.81 4.90 20.97
CA GLN A 206 4.87 4.69 19.53
C GLN A 206 6.14 5.33 18.96
N THR A 207 6.73 4.74 17.93
CA THR A 207 7.92 5.24 17.25
C THR A 207 7.63 5.45 15.76
N LEU A 208 8.11 6.55 15.21
CA LEU A 208 8.19 6.78 13.77
C LEU A 208 9.49 6.19 13.25
N THR A 209 9.40 5.13 12.45
CA THR A 209 10.56 4.40 11.93
C THR A 209 10.65 4.55 10.41
N PHE A 210 11.83 4.90 9.91
CA PHE A 210 12.14 4.98 8.49
C PHE A 210 12.95 3.77 8.04
N TYR A 211 12.42 3.07 7.03
CA TYR A 211 13.10 1.99 6.32
C TYR A 211 13.61 2.51 4.98
N GLU A 212 14.92 2.45 4.77
CA GLU A 212 15.56 2.84 3.52
C GLU A 212 15.88 1.60 2.68
N LEU A 213 15.50 1.64 1.41
CA LEU A 213 15.88 0.65 0.42
C LEU A 213 17.15 1.13 -0.30
N ASP A 214 18.27 0.48 -0.02
CA ASP A 214 19.50 0.72 -0.78
C ASP A 214 19.44 -0.04 -2.09
N LEU A 215 19.24 0.69 -3.21
CA LEU A 215 19.14 0.11 -4.55
C LEU A 215 20.49 -0.45 -5.05
N GLY A 216 21.62 0.03 -4.52
CA GLY A 216 22.96 -0.44 -4.91
C GLY A 216 23.34 -1.73 -4.18
N LEU A 217 23.05 -1.80 -2.88
CA LEU A 217 23.34 -2.96 -2.04
C LEU A 217 22.19 -3.98 -1.99
N ASN A 218 21.04 -3.66 -2.56
CA ASN A 218 19.86 -4.53 -2.67
C ASN A 218 19.41 -5.10 -1.30
N HIS A 219 19.32 -4.24 -0.29
CA HIS A 219 18.79 -4.59 1.04
C HIS A 219 18.01 -3.41 1.63
N VAL A 220 17.18 -3.72 2.63
CA VAL A 220 16.41 -2.70 3.38
C VAL A 220 17.02 -2.56 4.76
N VAL A 221 17.28 -1.33 5.18
CA VAL A 221 17.83 -1.01 6.50
C VAL A 221 16.88 -0.10 7.27
N ARG A 222 16.75 -0.33 8.58
CA ARG A 222 16.07 0.59 9.49
C ARG A 222 17.00 1.77 9.75
N LYS A 223 16.77 2.90 9.08
CA LYS A 223 17.67 4.04 9.05
C LYS A 223 17.51 4.95 10.27
N TYR A 224 16.27 5.30 10.58
CA TYR A 224 15.92 6.18 11.70
C TYR A 224 14.73 5.61 12.47
N SER A 225 14.69 5.90 13.76
CA SER A 225 13.57 5.58 14.63
C SER A 225 13.50 6.60 15.75
N GLU A 226 12.42 7.36 15.80
CA GLU A 226 12.22 8.40 16.80
C GLU A 226 10.92 8.14 17.56
N PRO A 227 10.92 8.22 18.91
CA PRO A 227 9.70 8.10 19.68
C PRO A 227 8.79 9.31 19.45
N LEU A 228 7.48 9.05 19.45
CA LEU A 228 6.46 10.08 19.38
C LEU A 228 6.01 10.44 20.79
N GLU A 229 5.71 11.72 20.99
CA GLU A 229 5.10 12.20 22.24
C GLU A 229 3.66 11.70 22.37
N GLU A 230 2.90 11.73 21.27
CA GLU A 230 1.50 11.32 21.21
C GLU A 230 1.29 10.16 20.22
N HIS A 231 0.28 9.33 20.49
CA HIS A 231 -0.07 8.22 19.59
C HIS A 231 -0.67 8.71 18.28
N GLY A 232 0.02 8.43 17.18
CA GLY A 232 -0.42 8.69 15.82
C GLY A 232 -1.31 7.58 15.26
N ASN A 233 -2.27 7.97 14.41
CA ASN A 233 -3.20 7.05 13.75
C ASN A 233 -2.76 6.69 12.32
N PHE A 234 -2.39 7.68 11.50
CA PHE A 234 -1.91 7.51 10.15
C PHE A 234 -0.91 8.60 9.77
N LEU A 235 -0.23 8.37 8.65
CA LEU A 235 0.79 9.23 8.10
C LEU A 235 0.33 9.79 6.75
N ILE A 236 0.77 11.00 6.41
CA ILE A 236 0.55 11.62 5.10
C ILE A 236 1.90 11.90 4.46
N THR A 237 2.09 11.46 3.22
CA THR A 237 3.29 11.77 2.43
C THR A 237 3.34 13.26 2.09
N VAL A 238 4.44 13.93 2.42
CA VAL A 238 4.72 15.30 1.97
C VAL A 238 5.53 15.25 0.66
N PRO A 239 5.14 16.00 -0.38
CA PRO A 239 5.92 16.07 -1.62
C PRO A 239 7.36 16.51 -1.36
N GLY A 240 8.30 15.93 -2.10
CA GLY A 240 9.73 16.16 -1.91
C GLY A 240 10.50 16.39 -3.20
N GLY A 241 11.83 16.42 -3.09
CA GLY A 241 12.71 16.72 -4.22
C GLY A 241 12.56 18.16 -4.68
N SER A 242 12.20 18.37 -5.95
CA SER A 242 11.97 19.72 -6.50
C SER A 242 10.65 20.34 -6.06
N ASP A 243 9.70 19.52 -5.61
CA ASP A 243 8.30 19.92 -5.45
C ASP A 243 7.93 20.25 -4.00
N GLY A 244 8.85 20.01 -3.05
CA GLY A 244 8.61 20.26 -1.64
C GLY A 244 9.72 19.75 -0.72
N PRO A 245 9.54 19.88 0.61
CA PRO A 245 10.58 19.59 1.59
C PRO A 245 10.77 18.10 1.90
N SER A 246 9.95 17.19 1.34
CA SER A 246 9.87 15.79 1.77
C SER A 246 9.33 15.63 3.19
N GLY A 247 9.37 14.41 3.71
CA GLY A 247 8.91 14.04 5.05
C GLY A 247 7.50 13.47 5.08
N VAL A 248 6.96 13.38 6.30
CA VAL A 248 5.63 12.87 6.58
C VAL A 248 4.94 13.77 7.60
N LEU A 249 3.63 13.93 7.49
CA LEU A 249 2.81 14.49 8.57
C LEU A 249 2.24 13.33 9.37
N ILE A 250 2.34 13.44 10.69
CA ILE A 250 1.80 12.50 11.66
C ILE A 250 0.47 13.06 12.15
N CYS A 251 -0.60 12.33 11.93
CA CYS A 251 -1.90 12.67 12.49
C CYS A 251 -2.04 11.96 13.84
N SER A 252 -2.31 12.73 14.89
CA SER A 252 -2.51 12.23 16.26
C SER A 252 -3.80 12.79 16.83
N GLU A 253 -4.24 12.28 17.98
CA GLU A 253 -5.39 12.84 18.67
C GLU A 253 -5.10 14.31 19.03
N ASN A 254 -5.94 15.24 18.55
CA ASN A 254 -5.81 16.70 18.73
C ASN A 254 -4.57 17.39 18.12
N TYR A 255 -3.63 16.67 17.50
CA TYR A 255 -2.39 17.24 16.96
C TYR A 255 -2.08 16.80 15.52
N ILE A 256 -1.31 17.63 14.82
CA ILE A 256 -0.61 17.28 13.58
C ILE A 256 0.85 17.71 13.73
N THR A 257 1.78 16.79 13.48
CA THR A 257 3.23 17.02 13.67
C THR A 257 4.01 16.59 12.43
#